data_AF-A0A524QRP8-F1
#
_entry.id   AF-A0A524QRP8-F1
#
_cell.length_a   1.000
_cell.length_b   1.000
_cell.length_c   1.000
_cell.angle_alpha   90.00
_cell.angle_beta   90.00
_cell.angle_gamma   90.00
#
_symmetry.space_group_name_H-M   'P 1'
#
loop_
_entity.id
_entity.type
_entity.pdbx_description
1 polymer ?
#
loop_
_entity_poly.entity_id
_entity_poly.type
_entity_poly.pdbx_seq_one_letter_code
_entity_poly.pdbx_strand_id
1 'polypeptide(L)'
;MHDLALELGRTVSELRDSLTVEELGDWMRYARLKMLPMRRTELYLAQIALHVHRSFKESDFNLMDFTFDPPKRKASDTAESGAAAIGEISGGRRVIKLGQGRKHG
;
A
#
# COMPACT_ATOMS: atom_id res chain seq x y z
N MET A 1 -18.77 9.06 3.14
CA MET A 1 -20.07 9.68 2.74
C MET A 1 -19.89 11.10 2.21
N HIS A 2 -19.11 11.98 2.85
CA HIS A 2 -18.85 13.34 2.32
C HIS A 2 -18.20 13.33 0.93
N ASP A 3 -17.18 12.51 0.70
CA ASP A 3 -16.54 12.42 -0.62
C ASP A 3 -17.48 11.87 -1.70
N LEU A 4 -18.31 10.90 -1.33
CA LEU A 4 -19.34 10.35 -2.22
C LEU A 4 -20.40 11.39 -2.57
N ALA A 5 -20.79 12.23 -1.61
CA ALA A 5 -21.71 13.35 -1.79
C ALA A 5 -21.13 14.36 -2.79
N LEU A 6 -19.84 14.69 -2.64
CA LEU A 6 -19.11 15.57 -3.55
C LEU A 6 -19.01 14.98 -4.96
N GLU A 7 -18.66 13.70 -5.12
CA GLU A 7 -18.55 13.06 -6.44
C GLU A 7 -19.90 12.97 -7.16
N LEU A 8 -21.00 12.77 -6.42
CA LEU A 8 -22.34 12.68 -6.98
C LEU A 8 -23.06 14.04 -7.12
N GLY A 9 -22.43 15.13 -6.67
CA GLY A 9 -23.04 16.46 -6.67
C GLY A 9 -24.30 16.55 -5.80
N ARG A 10 -24.36 15.77 -4.72
CA ARG A 10 -25.51 15.68 -3.80
C ARG A 10 -25.09 16.04 -2.39
N THR A 11 -26.06 16.32 -1.53
CA THR A 11 -25.81 16.49 -0.09
C THR A 11 -25.74 15.15 0.63
N VAL A 12 -25.10 15.13 1.81
CA VAL A 12 -25.03 13.93 2.65
C VAL A 12 -26.42 13.47 3.09
N SER A 13 -27.35 14.40 3.35
CA SER A 13 -28.73 14.10 3.71
C SER A 13 -29.48 13.41 2.56
N GLU A 14 -29.36 13.92 1.34
CA GLU A 14 -29.98 13.31 0.16
C GLU A 14 -29.43 11.91 -0.09
N LEU A 15 -28.12 11.68 0.07
CA LEU A 15 -27.55 10.34 -0.05
C LEU A 15 -28.06 9.41 1.05
N ARG A 16 -28.15 9.88 2.29
CA ARG A 16 -28.66 9.07 3.41
C ARG A 16 -30.09 8.59 3.18
N ASP A 17 -30.93 9.45 2.60
CA ASP A 17 -32.34 9.15 2.42
C ASP A 17 -32.61 8.39 1.10
N SER A 18 -31.69 8.45 0.12
CA SER A 18 -31.84 7.82 -1.21
C SER A 18 -31.04 6.54 -1.42
N LEU A 19 -29.92 6.33 -0.73
CA LEU A 19 -29.13 5.11 -0.89
C LEU A 19 -29.67 3.94 -0.06
N THR A 20 -29.78 2.81 -0.73
CA THR A 20 -29.90 1.52 -0.05
C THR A 20 -28.57 1.09 0.59
N VAL A 21 -28.65 0.19 1.56
CA VAL A 21 -27.45 -0.36 2.24
C VAL A 21 -26.53 -1.10 1.25
N GLU A 22 -27.10 -1.76 0.26
CA GLU A 22 -26.38 -2.50 -0.78
C GLU A 22 -25.60 -1.54 -1.70
N GLU A 23 -26.24 -0.48 -2.18
CA GLU A 23 -25.59 0.56 -2.97
C GLU A 23 -24.46 1.24 -2.19
N LEU A 24 -24.65 1.48 -0.89
CA LEU A 24 -23.61 2.07 -0.05
C LEU A 24 -22.41 1.13 0.06
N GLY A 25 -22.64 -0.18 0.21
CA GLY A 25 -21.60 -1.20 0.23
C GLY A 25 -20.80 -1.26 -1.08
N ASP A 26 -21.48 -1.13 -2.22
CA ASP A 26 -20.83 -1.11 -3.53
C ASP A 26 -20.03 0.16 -3.76
N TRP A 27 -20.53 1.31 -3.32
CA TRP A 27 -19.77 2.56 -3.33
C TRP A 27 -18.54 2.51 -2.45
N MET A 28 -18.62 1.90 -1.26
CA MET A 28 -17.46 1.70 -0.40
C MET A 28 -16.41 0.79 -1.05
N ARG A 29 -16.82 -0.28 -1.73
CA ARG A 29 -15.92 -1.13 -2.51
C ARG A 29 -15.29 -0.38 -3.68
N TYR A 30 -16.10 0.34 -4.43
CA TYR A 30 -15.66 1.15 -5.55
C TYR A 30 -14.64 2.20 -5.12
N ALA A 31 -14.95 2.99 -4.08
CA ALA A 31 -14.05 4.00 -3.52
C ALA A 31 -12.71 3.39 -3.06
N ARG A 32 -12.73 2.20 -2.46
CA ARG A 32 -11.52 1.47 -2.06
C ARG A 32 -10.66 1.05 -3.25
N LEU A 33 -11.28 0.69 -4.38
CA LEU A 33 -10.57 0.33 -5.62
C LEU A 33 -10.10 1.57 -6.40
N LYS A 34 -10.86 2.67 -6.30
CA LYS A 34 -10.60 3.96 -6.93
C LYS A 34 -9.82 4.93 -6.05
N MET A 35 -9.01 4.48 -5.09
CA MET A 35 -7.98 5.36 -4.50
C MET A 35 -6.87 5.75 -5.49
N LEU A 36 -6.81 5.09 -6.66
CA LEU A 36 -5.81 5.29 -7.71
C LEU A 36 -5.75 6.71 -8.33
N PRO A 37 -6.85 7.45 -8.60
CA PRO A 37 -6.79 8.81 -9.13
C PRO A 37 -6.21 9.78 -8.11
N MET A 38 -6.62 9.68 -6.84
CA MET A 38 -6.10 10.53 -5.76
C MET A 38 -4.62 10.24 -5.52
N ARG A 39 -4.22 8.97 -5.59
CA ARG A 39 -2.82 8.57 -5.49
C ARG A 39 -1.97 9.09 -6.64
N ARG A 40 -2.52 9.13 -7.85
CA ARG A 40 -1.84 9.69 -9.02
C ARG A 40 -1.66 11.21 -8.87
N THR A 41 -2.69 11.92 -8.41
CA THR A 41 -2.60 13.36 -8.11
C THR A 41 -1.58 13.65 -7.01
N GLU A 42 -1.60 12.86 -5.94
CA GLU A 42 -0.62 12.93 -4.86
C GLU A 42 0.81 12.76 -5.39
N LEU A 43 1.06 11.76 -6.24
CA LEU A 43 2.37 11.55 -6.85
C LEU A 43 2.79 12.71 -7.76
N TYR A 44 1.88 13.29 -8.53
CA TYR A 44 2.19 14.47 -9.32
C TYR A 44 2.55 15.68 -8.45
N LEU A 45 1.83 15.90 -7.36
CA LEU A 45 2.16 16.96 -6.39
C LEU A 45 3.51 16.71 -5.72
N ALA A 46 3.80 15.47 -5.31
CA ALA A 46 5.07 15.08 -4.74
C ALA A 46 6.23 15.30 -5.72
N GLN A 47 6.03 14.99 -7.01
CA GLN A 47 7.02 15.24 -8.07
C GLN A 47 7.29 16.74 -8.26
N ILE A 48 6.25 17.56 -8.27
CA ILE A 48 6.38 19.02 -8.36
C ILE A 48 7.15 19.56 -7.14
N ALA A 49 6.77 19.14 -5.94
CA ALA A 49 7.43 19.57 -4.70
C ALA A 49 8.92 19.19 -4.70
N LEU A 50 9.25 17.96 -5.08
CA LEU A 50 10.64 17.50 -5.21
C LEU A 50 11.42 18.32 -6.25
N HIS A 51 10.80 18.65 -7.39
CA HIS A 51 11.44 19.46 -8.43
C HIS A 51 11.72 20.89 -7.97
N VAL A 52 10.75 21.51 -7.29
CA VAL A 52 10.90 22.83 -6.66
C VAL A 52 12.02 22.80 -5.63
N HIS A 53 12.02 21.81 -4.73
CA HIS A 53 13.04 21.70 -3.68
C HIS A 53 14.46 21.54 -4.25
N ARG A 54 14.63 20.66 -5.24
CA ARG A 54 15.92 20.49 -5.96
C ARG A 54 16.41 21.76 -6.63
N SER A 55 15.49 22.64 -7.06
CA SER A 55 15.84 23.91 -7.70
C SER A 55 16.45 24.92 -6.70
N PHE A 56 16.17 24.78 -5.40
CA PHE A 56 16.73 25.62 -4.34
C PHE A 56 18.03 25.08 -3.72
N LYS A 57 18.61 23.98 -4.24
CA LYS A 57 19.86 23.35 -3.78
C LYS A 57 19.88 22.94 -2.29
N GLU A 58 18.72 22.79 -1.66
CA GLU A 58 18.62 22.11 -0.38
C GLU A 58 18.62 20.57 -0.58
N SER A 59 19.07 19.87 0.45
CA SER A 59 19.65 18.52 0.49
C SER A 59 18.76 17.32 0.07
N ASP A 60 19.25 16.10 0.33
CA ASP A 60 18.76 14.75 -0.04
C ASP A 60 17.31 14.40 0.31
N PHE A 61 16.33 15.13 -0.20
CA PHE A 61 14.92 14.71 -0.13
C PHE A 61 14.58 13.72 -1.23
N ASN A 62 13.85 12.68 -0.85
CA ASN A 62 13.32 11.67 -1.75
C ASN A 62 11.84 11.97 -2.07
N LEU A 63 11.30 11.31 -3.10
CA LEU A 63 9.92 11.54 -3.52
C LEU A 63 8.89 11.20 -2.41
N MET A 64 9.18 10.18 -1.60
CA MET A 64 8.28 9.70 -0.55
C MET A 64 8.16 10.69 0.60
N ASP A 65 9.15 11.55 0.81
CA ASP A 65 9.11 12.63 1.82
C ASP A 65 8.01 13.67 1.51
N PHE A 66 7.52 13.71 0.27
CA PHE A 66 6.44 14.59 -0.19
C PHE A 66 5.11 13.85 -0.41
N THR A 67 5.00 12.59 0.04
CA THR A 67 3.75 11.80 0.01
C THR A 67 3.09 11.78 1.39
N PHE A 68 1.78 11.54 1.45
CA PHE A 68 1.04 11.43 2.71
C PHE A 68 1.13 10.03 3.33
N ASP A 69 1.86 9.11 2.68
CA ASP A 69 2.10 7.79 3.25
C ASP A 69 3.04 7.88 4.44
N PRO A 70 2.67 7.30 5.60
CA PRO A 70 3.63 7.13 6.68
C PRO A 70 4.77 6.25 6.17
N PRO A 71 6.04 6.59 6.48
CA PRO A 71 7.17 5.80 6.04
C PRO A 71 6.95 4.35 6.51
N LYS A 72 6.93 3.41 5.57
CA LYS A 72 6.86 1.99 5.92
C LYS A 72 8.05 1.72 6.83
N ARG A 73 7.79 1.41 8.10
CA ARG A 73 8.82 0.88 9.00
C ARG A 73 9.44 -0.28 8.25
N LYS A 74 10.73 -0.19 7.92
CA LYS A 74 11.46 -1.32 7.35
C LYS A 74 11.28 -2.44 8.37
N ALA A 75 10.49 -3.45 8.04
CA ALA A 75 10.51 -4.68 8.78
C ALA A 75 11.96 -5.14 8.69
N SER A 76 12.69 -5.09 9.80
CA SER A 76 14.02 -5.67 9.88
C SER A 76 13.84 -7.19 9.95
N ASP A 77 13.32 -7.76 8.87
CA ASP A 77 13.28 -9.20 8.70
C ASP A 77 14.72 -9.60 8.40
N THR A 78 15.47 -9.85 9.48
CA THR A 78 16.81 -10.41 9.35
C THR A 78 16.69 -11.85 8.85
N ALA A 79 17.77 -12.37 8.27
CA ALA A 79 17.82 -13.77 7.85
C ALA A 79 17.48 -14.73 9.01
N GLU A 80 17.77 -14.33 10.27
CA GLU A 80 17.37 -15.10 11.45
C GLU A 80 15.84 -15.12 11.67
N SER A 81 15.14 -14.00 11.45
CA SER A 81 13.68 -13.94 11.55
C SER A 81 13.01 -14.82 10.48
N GLY A 82 13.53 -14.80 9.25
CA GLY A 82 13.08 -15.69 8.18
C GLY A 82 13.34 -17.17 8.48
N ALA A 83 14.52 -17.50 9.04
CA ALA A 83 14.85 -18.87 9.43
C ALA A 83 14.00 -19.38 10.60
N ALA A 84 13.69 -18.53 11.58
CA ALA A 84 12.81 -18.86 12.71
C ALA A 84 11.38 -19.18 12.23
N ALA A 85 10.81 -18.36 11.35
CA ALA A 85 9.48 -18.59 10.79
C ALA A 85 9.43 -19.90 9.96
N ILE A 86 10.46 -20.19 9.16
CA ILE A 86 10.55 -21.44 8.41
C ILE A 86 10.72 -22.64 9.37
N GLY A 87 11.51 -22.49 10.42
CA GLY A 87 11.70 -23.50 11.47
C GLY A 87 10.40 -23.82 12.23
N GLU A 88 9.60 -22.81 12.55
CA GLU A 88 8.30 -22.97 13.20
C GLU A 88 7.30 -23.70 12.29
N ILE A 89 7.27 -23.39 10.99
CA ILE A 89 6.44 -24.08 9.99
C ILE A 89 6.90 -25.54 9.78
N SER A 90 8.19 -25.83 9.95
CA SER A 90 8.77 -27.16 9.74
C SER A 90 8.90 -28.00 11.02
N GLY A 91 8.62 -27.44 12.20
CA GLY A 91 8.78 -28.08 13.52
C GLY A 91 7.98 -29.37 13.75
N GLY A 92 7.08 -29.75 12.84
CA GLY A 92 6.37 -31.03 12.86
C GLY A 92 6.55 -31.92 11.63
N ARG A 93 7.31 -31.49 10.60
CA ARG A 93 7.45 -32.23 9.34
C ARG A 93 8.91 -32.58 9.06
N ARG A 94 9.14 -33.86 8.77
CA ARG A 94 10.47 -34.42 8.48
C ARG A 94 11.02 -33.77 7.19
N VAL A 95 11.96 -32.85 7.32
CA VAL A 95 12.61 -32.18 6.18
C VAL A 95 13.56 -33.17 5.51
N ILE A 96 13.31 -33.50 4.24
CA ILE A 96 14.17 -34.39 3.44
C ILE A 96 15.12 -33.52 2.61
N LYS A 97 16.42 -33.77 2.76
CA LYS A 97 17.49 -33.05 2.05
C LYS A 97 17.45 -33.43 0.56
N LEU A 98 16.99 -32.53 -0.30
CA LEU A 98 17.01 -32.73 -1.75
C LEU A 98 18.44 -32.55 -2.29
N GLY A 99 19.11 -33.69 -2.49
CA GLY A 99 20.13 -33.92 -3.52
C GLY A 99 21.30 -32.94 -3.60
N GLN A 100 22.35 -33.19 -2.81
CA GLN A 100 23.70 -32.79 -3.21
C GLN A 100 24.17 -33.79 -4.29
N GLY A 101 24.52 -33.28 -5.47
CA GLY A 101 24.67 -34.03 -6.72
C GLY A 101 25.47 -35.35 -6.62
N ARG A 102 24.96 -36.39 -7.27
CA ARG A 102 25.65 -37.68 -7.46
C ARG A 102 26.91 -37.46 -8.30
N LYS A 103 28.09 -37.74 -7.73
CA LYS A 103 29.31 -37.99 -8.50
C LYS A 103 29.14 -39.34 -9.19
N HIS A 104 29.08 -39.33 -10.52
CA HIS A 104 29.28 -40.52 -11.33
C HIS A 104 30.76 -40.93 -11.23
N GLY A 105 31.00 -42.14 -10.76
CA GLY A 105 32.20 -42.92 -11.04
C GLY A 105 31.84 -44.01 -12.04
#